data_AF-A0A956TME2-F1
#
_entry.id   AF-A0A956TME2-F1
#
_cell.length_a   1.000
_cell.length_b   1.000
_cell.length_c   1.000
_cell.angle_alpha   90.00
_cell.angle_beta   90.00
_cell.angle_gamma   90.00
#
_symmetry.space_group_name_H-M   'P 1'
#
loop_
_entity.id
_entity.type
_entity.pdbx_description
1 polymer ?
#
loop_
_entity_poly.entity_id
_entity_poly.type
_entity_poly.pdbx_seq_one_letter_code
_entity_poly.pdbx_strand_id
1 'polypeptide(L)'
;MVAKATLSDLILKNHNRSPRQVRPDYMDHLAVKTREFERVYYGSDVSASNSGRISGRPTDQKAMVDRIFTLLEPYAHELSRLSGPGALAVTAHAPAESREIIAEDWPHRPPQAVCFYRCRFATSAFSASIRGLEDQVKFFLIPVEQAIRLNDAEEEFGCLMTFEDTGQGWTVEDKDLSDNRLERYSLLFFNHFVDRTRQELLSRRR
;
A
#
# COMPACT_ATOMS: atom_id res chain seq x y z
N MET A 1 -18.73 -43.72 -17.30
CA MET A 1 -18.52 -42.44 -18.02
C MET A 1 -18.71 -41.31 -17.03
N VAL A 2 -17.63 -40.68 -16.58
CA VAL A 2 -17.68 -39.63 -15.54
C VAL A 2 -17.75 -38.27 -16.24
N ALA A 3 -18.85 -37.54 -16.03
CA ALA A 3 -19.05 -36.21 -16.58
C ALA A 3 -18.01 -35.24 -15.98
N LYS A 4 -17.16 -34.65 -16.84
CA LYS A 4 -16.24 -33.59 -16.44
C LYS A 4 -17.05 -32.35 -16.07
N ALA A 5 -17.00 -31.95 -14.81
CA ALA A 5 -17.54 -30.66 -14.39
C ALA A 5 -16.80 -29.55 -15.14
N THR A 6 -17.56 -28.67 -15.79
CA THR A 6 -17.07 -27.52 -16.52
C THR A 6 -16.39 -26.54 -15.56
N LEU A 7 -15.21 -26.01 -15.95
CA LEU A 7 -14.38 -25.10 -15.16
C LEU A 7 -15.17 -23.91 -14.61
N SER A 8 -16.17 -23.45 -15.36
CA SER A 8 -17.12 -22.39 -14.97
C SER A 8 -17.92 -22.71 -13.70
N ASP A 9 -18.34 -23.95 -13.51
CA ASP A 9 -19.13 -24.37 -12.34
C ASP A 9 -18.27 -24.49 -11.08
N LEU A 10 -16.98 -24.79 -11.26
CA LEU A 10 -15.97 -24.79 -10.19
C LEU A 10 -15.62 -23.35 -9.76
N ILE A 11 -15.53 -22.42 -10.72
CA ILE A 11 -15.27 -20.99 -10.45
C ILE A 11 -16.45 -20.37 -9.71
N LEU A 12 -17.70 -20.62 -10.15
CA LEU A 12 -18.90 -20.09 -9.51
C LEU A 12 -19.12 -20.67 -8.10
N LYS A 13 -18.78 -21.95 -7.87
CA LYS A 13 -18.86 -22.57 -6.54
C LYS A 13 -17.78 -22.05 -5.57
N ASN A 14 -16.61 -21.64 -6.06
CA ASN A 14 -15.59 -21.00 -5.23
C ASN A 14 -15.90 -19.51 -4.97
N HIS A 15 -16.60 -18.84 -5.90
CA HIS A 15 -16.97 -17.43 -5.78
C HIS A 15 -18.05 -17.17 -4.73
N ASN A 16 -18.98 -18.11 -4.52
CA ASN A 16 -20.12 -17.94 -3.59
C ASN A 16 -19.83 -18.33 -2.13
N ARG A 17 -18.58 -18.68 -1.78
CA ARG A 17 -18.19 -18.99 -0.39
C ARG A 17 -17.40 -17.83 0.22
N SER A 18 -18.09 -16.78 0.61
CA SER A 18 -17.61 -15.83 1.60
C SER A 18 -18.78 -15.43 2.50
N PRO A 19 -18.49 -15.18 3.79
CA PRO A 19 -18.05 -13.83 4.12
C PRO A 19 -16.83 -13.84 5.04
N ARG A 20 -15.77 -13.11 4.68
CA ARG A 20 -14.93 -12.44 5.69
C ARG A 20 -14.92 -10.94 5.40
N GLN A 21 -15.56 -10.27 6.33
CA GLN A 21 -15.93 -8.87 6.35
C GLN A 21 -14.66 -8.02 6.36
N VAL A 22 -14.47 -7.18 5.34
CA VAL A 22 -13.78 -5.92 5.57
C VAL A 22 -14.49 -5.26 6.76
N ARG A 23 -13.74 -4.70 7.72
CA ARG A 23 -14.35 -4.07 8.90
C ARG A 23 -15.43 -3.08 8.41
N PRO A 24 -16.72 -3.42 8.57
CA PRO A 24 -17.77 -2.67 7.91
C PRO A 24 -17.80 -1.26 8.45
N ASP A 25 -17.50 -1.09 9.74
CA ASP A 25 -17.30 0.20 10.41
C ASP A 25 -16.20 1.07 9.77
N TYR A 26 -15.07 0.49 9.39
CA TYR A 26 -13.98 1.24 8.76
C TYR A 26 -14.26 1.51 7.27
N MET A 27 -14.89 0.55 6.59
CA MET A 27 -15.36 0.75 5.21
C MET A 27 -16.49 1.75 5.11
N ASP A 28 -17.39 1.80 6.09
CA ASP A 28 -18.46 2.77 6.18
C ASP A 28 -17.87 4.15 6.46
N HIS A 29 -16.88 4.26 7.36
CA HIS A 29 -16.15 5.50 7.58
C HIS A 29 -15.41 5.99 6.32
N LEU A 30 -14.67 5.12 5.64
CA LEU A 30 -14.01 5.46 4.38
C LEU A 30 -15.03 5.77 3.28
N ALA A 31 -16.07 4.96 3.11
CA ALA A 31 -17.09 5.16 2.08
C ALA A 31 -17.90 6.44 2.31
N VAL A 32 -18.24 6.80 3.55
CA VAL A 32 -18.86 8.09 3.87
C VAL A 32 -17.91 9.22 3.50
N LYS A 33 -16.65 9.13 3.91
CA LYS A 33 -15.62 10.17 3.66
C LYS A 33 -15.30 10.33 2.17
N THR A 34 -15.27 9.24 1.40
CA THR A 34 -15.02 9.27 -0.05
C THR A 34 -16.26 9.68 -0.83
N ARG A 35 -17.47 9.18 -0.47
CA ARG A 35 -18.74 9.61 -1.10
C ARG A 35 -19.06 11.08 -0.84
N GLU A 36 -18.75 11.60 0.34
CA GLU A 36 -18.90 13.03 0.66
C GLU A 36 -17.98 13.89 -0.23
N PHE A 37 -16.77 13.41 -0.51
CA PHE A 37 -15.83 14.08 -1.40
C PHE A 37 -16.24 13.97 -2.87
N GLU A 38 -16.60 12.78 -3.35
CA GLU A 38 -17.06 12.52 -4.72
C GLU A 38 -18.34 13.29 -5.07
N ARG A 39 -19.33 13.33 -4.17
CA ARG A 39 -20.59 14.08 -4.35
C ARG A 39 -20.35 15.58 -4.58
N VAL A 40 -19.25 16.12 -4.05
CA VAL A 40 -18.82 17.51 -4.25
C VAL A 40 -17.96 17.67 -5.50
N TYR A 41 -17.28 16.62 -5.98
CA TYR A 41 -16.25 16.70 -7.02
C TYR A 41 -16.71 16.21 -8.41
N TYR A 42 -17.46 15.10 -8.53
CA TYR A 42 -17.98 14.56 -9.80
C TYR A 42 -19.23 13.69 -9.57
N GLY A 43 -20.34 13.97 -10.25
CA GLY A 43 -21.55 13.13 -10.19
C GLY A 43 -21.46 11.89 -11.09
N SER A 44 -21.59 10.68 -10.51
CA SER A 44 -21.82 9.33 -11.11
C SER A 44 -20.77 8.81 -12.12
N ASP A 45 -20.47 7.52 -12.35
CA ASP A 45 -20.79 6.17 -11.82
C ASP A 45 -19.67 5.22 -12.35
N VAL A 46 -19.61 3.96 -11.87
CA VAL A 46 -19.07 2.71 -12.51
C VAL A 46 -18.01 1.87 -11.74
N SER A 47 -18.31 0.56 -11.77
CA SER A 47 -17.85 -0.68 -11.12
C SER A 47 -16.39 -1.16 -11.27
N ALA A 48 -15.99 -2.07 -10.35
CA ALA A 48 -14.65 -2.67 -10.25
C ALA A 48 -14.63 -4.22 -10.30
N SER A 49 -13.43 -4.77 -10.51
CA SER A 49 -13.08 -6.19 -10.49
C SER A 49 -11.80 -6.46 -9.65
N ASN A 50 -11.61 -7.74 -9.30
CA ASN A 50 -11.02 -8.27 -8.06
C ASN A 50 -9.67 -8.99 -8.31
N SER A 51 -8.77 -9.02 -7.32
CA SER A 51 -7.62 -9.97 -7.27
C SER A 51 -7.21 -10.32 -5.83
N GLY A 52 -6.73 -11.57 -5.66
CA GLY A 52 -6.64 -12.30 -4.38
C GLY A 52 -5.23 -12.47 -3.77
N ARG A 53 -5.21 -13.08 -2.56
CA ARG A 53 -4.08 -13.12 -1.59
C ARG A 53 -3.46 -14.51 -1.41
N ILE A 54 -2.26 -14.54 -0.79
CA ILE A 54 -1.59 -15.69 -0.16
C ILE A 54 -1.18 -15.31 1.30
N SER A 55 -1.17 -16.27 2.24
CA SER A 55 -0.81 -16.10 3.66
C SER A 55 0.41 -16.94 4.07
N GLY A 56 1.38 -16.35 4.79
CA GLY A 56 2.47 -17.05 5.49
C GLY A 56 3.23 -16.07 6.40
N ARG A 57 3.63 -16.49 7.61
CA ARG A 57 4.36 -15.65 8.59
C ARG A 57 5.84 -15.57 8.20
N PRO A 58 6.40 -14.37 7.97
CA PRO A 58 7.80 -14.26 7.55
C PRO A 58 8.64 -13.51 8.59
N THR A 59 9.71 -14.14 9.02
CA THR A 59 10.89 -13.53 9.65
C THR A 59 11.78 -12.84 8.61
N ASP A 60 11.19 -12.33 7.53
CA ASP A 60 11.87 -11.68 6.41
C ASP A 60 11.12 -10.38 6.13
N GLN A 61 11.86 -9.26 6.15
CA GLN A 61 11.40 -7.93 5.74
C GLN A 61 10.55 -7.96 4.47
N LYS A 62 10.91 -8.80 3.49
CA LYS A 62 10.18 -8.88 2.22
C LYS A 62 8.75 -9.30 2.44
N ALA A 63 8.55 -10.34 3.21
CA ALA A 63 7.22 -10.87 3.40
C ALA A 63 6.45 -10.12 4.50
N MET A 64 7.11 -9.27 5.31
CA MET A 64 6.42 -8.20 6.06
C MET A 64 5.85 -7.14 5.11
N VAL A 65 6.65 -6.67 4.14
CA VAL A 65 6.17 -5.74 3.10
C VAL A 65 5.04 -6.38 2.28
N ASP A 66 5.15 -7.65 1.89
CA ASP A 66 4.07 -8.37 1.20
C ASP A 66 2.81 -8.41 2.05
N ARG A 67 2.93 -8.64 3.35
CA ARG A 67 1.80 -8.68 4.28
C ARG A 67 1.11 -7.32 4.39
N ILE A 68 1.89 -6.24 4.48
CA ILE A 68 1.37 -4.86 4.51
C ILE A 68 0.69 -4.54 3.17
N PHE A 69 1.31 -4.87 2.04
CA PHE A 69 0.73 -4.68 0.72
C PHE A 69 -0.60 -5.43 0.59
N THR A 70 -0.58 -6.72 0.92
CA THR A 70 -1.74 -7.61 0.92
C THR A 70 -2.86 -7.09 1.82
N LEU A 71 -2.53 -6.40 2.92
CA LEU A 71 -3.47 -5.70 3.80
C LEU A 71 -4.08 -4.47 3.15
N LEU A 72 -3.26 -3.61 2.54
CA LEU A 72 -3.65 -2.30 2.04
C LEU A 72 -4.26 -2.32 0.64
N GLU A 73 -3.87 -3.27 -0.21
CA GLU A 73 -4.33 -3.41 -1.59
C GLU A 73 -5.87 -3.45 -1.73
N PRO A 74 -6.63 -4.22 -0.93
CA PRO A 74 -8.08 -4.17 -0.97
C PRO A 74 -8.63 -2.77 -0.65
N TYR A 75 -8.04 -2.04 0.31
CA TYR A 75 -8.48 -0.69 0.65
C TYR A 75 -8.15 0.31 -0.47
N ALA A 76 -7.01 0.14 -1.14
CA ALA A 76 -6.66 0.94 -2.31
C ALA A 76 -7.63 0.70 -3.48
N HIS A 77 -7.96 -0.56 -3.77
CA HIS A 77 -8.93 -0.90 -4.81
C HIS A 77 -10.33 -0.38 -4.49
N GLU A 78 -10.77 -0.52 -3.24
CA GLU A 78 -12.06 -0.01 -2.80
C GLU A 78 -12.12 1.51 -2.85
N LEU A 79 -11.04 2.19 -2.43
CA LEU A 79 -10.95 3.65 -2.51
C LEU A 79 -10.99 4.14 -3.96
N SER A 80 -10.27 3.48 -4.87
CA SER A 80 -10.30 3.78 -6.31
C SER A 80 -11.66 3.48 -6.94
N ARG A 81 -12.33 2.40 -6.50
CA ARG A 81 -13.68 2.05 -6.95
C ARG A 81 -14.69 3.10 -6.55
N LEU A 82 -14.61 3.58 -5.30
CA LEU A 82 -15.46 4.66 -4.83
C LEU A 82 -15.16 5.93 -5.63
N SER A 83 -13.88 6.32 -5.69
CA SER A 83 -13.43 7.61 -6.25
C SER A 83 -13.61 7.73 -7.77
N GLY A 84 -13.89 6.62 -8.47
CA GLY A 84 -13.85 6.55 -9.92
C GLY A 84 -12.46 6.89 -10.49
N PRO A 85 -12.35 7.25 -11.79
CA PRO A 85 -11.09 7.68 -12.41
C PRO A 85 -10.63 9.09 -11.97
N GLY A 86 -10.95 9.51 -10.75
CA GLY A 86 -10.69 10.85 -10.23
C GLY A 86 -9.29 11.03 -9.61
N ALA A 87 -9.03 12.24 -9.12
CA ALA A 87 -7.73 12.62 -8.55
C ALA A 87 -7.31 11.84 -7.28
N LEU A 88 -8.27 11.15 -6.63
CA LEU A 88 -8.04 10.24 -5.49
C LEU A 88 -7.91 8.76 -5.89
N ALA A 89 -7.98 8.44 -7.18
CA ALA A 89 -7.69 7.09 -7.65
C ALA A 89 -6.28 6.69 -7.19
N VAL A 90 -6.21 5.55 -6.50
CA VAL A 90 -4.97 4.96 -6.02
C VAL A 90 -4.50 3.89 -6.99
N THR A 91 -3.27 4.03 -7.48
CA THR A 91 -2.54 2.97 -8.16
C THR A 91 -1.69 2.22 -7.15
N ALA A 92 -1.90 0.91 -7.05
CA ALA A 92 -1.09 0.03 -6.22
C ALA A 92 0.00 -0.62 -7.08
N HIS A 93 1.24 -0.51 -6.63
CA HIS A 93 2.38 -1.20 -7.20
C HIS A 93 2.82 -2.30 -6.26
N ALA A 94 2.73 -3.53 -6.75
CA ALA A 94 3.11 -4.72 -6.01
C ALA A 94 4.56 -4.64 -5.51
N PRO A 95 4.86 -5.31 -4.38
CA PRO A 95 6.21 -5.40 -3.85
C PRO A 95 7.20 -5.91 -4.89
N ALA A 96 8.29 -5.18 -5.10
CA ALA A 96 9.35 -5.55 -6.04
C ALA A 96 10.72 -5.15 -5.50
N GLU A 97 11.75 -5.90 -5.90
CA GLU A 97 13.14 -5.53 -5.65
C GLU A 97 13.55 -4.39 -6.58
N SER A 98 14.10 -3.33 -6.00
CA SER A 98 14.69 -2.20 -6.69
C SER A 98 16.15 -2.11 -6.31
N ARG A 99 17.02 -2.19 -7.29
CA ARG A 99 18.46 -2.01 -7.11
C ARG A 99 18.80 -0.56 -7.42
N GLU A 100 19.30 0.15 -6.43
CA GLU A 100 19.72 1.55 -6.57
C GLU A 100 21.22 1.68 -6.34
N ILE A 101 21.86 2.51 -7.17
CA ILE A 101 23.30 2.80 -7.09
C ILE A 101 23.46 4.00 -6.16
N ILE A 102 24.08 3.79 -5.00
CA ILE A 102 24.17 4.79 -3.93
C ILE A 102 25.43 5.67 -4.09
N ALA A 103 26.47 5.15 -4.73
CA ALA A 103 27.71 5.91 -4.95
C ALA A 103 28.34 5.57 -6.31
N GLU A 104 28.57 6.60 -7.13
CA GLU A 104 29.55 6.59 -8.23
C GLU A 104 30.90 7.07 -7.69
N ASP A 105 31.54 6.30 -6.81
CA ASP A 105 32.85 6.67 -6.30
C ASP A 105 33.97 6.12 -7.19
N TRP A 106 34.62 7.04 -7.90
CA TRP A 106 35.93 6.94 -8.55
C TRP A 106 36.06 5.94 -9.72
N PRO A 107 36.89 6.25 -10.73
CA PRO A 107 37.01 5.45 -11.97
C PRO A 107 37.52 4.01 -11.80
N HIS A 108 37.82 3.57 -10.57
CA HIS A 108 38.42 2.28 -10.26
C HIS A 108 37.69 1.48 -9.18
N ARG A 109 36.53 1.95 -8.67
CA ARG A 109 35.72 1.18 -7.72
C ARG A 109 34.43 0.72 -8.39
N PRO A 110 34.01 -0.55 -8.20
CA PRO A 110 32.69 -0.97 -8.66
C PRO A 110 31.61 -0.17 -7.91
N PRO A 111 30.54 0.27 -8.61
CA PRO A 111 29.47 1.04 -8.01
C PRO A 111 28.82 0.24 -6.87
N GLN A 112 28.65 0.88 -5.72
CA GLN A 112 27.93 0.28 -4.60
C GLN A 112 26.43 0.37 -4.88
N ALA A 113 25.80 -0.80 -4.96
CA ALA A 113 24.37 -0.90 -5.19
C ALA A 113 23.70 -1.59 -4.01
N VAL A 114 22.62 -1.00 -3.53
CA VAL A 114 21.77 -1.58 -2.48
C VAL A 114 20.46 -2.02 -3.10
N CYS A 115 19.99 -3.20 -2.69
CA CYS A 115 18.72 -3.73 -3.11
C CYS A 115 17.68 -3.42 -2.03
N PHE A 116 16.65 -2.67 -2.40
CA PHE A 116 15.51 -2.37 -1.55
C PHE A 116 14.31 -3.18 -2.00
N TYR A 117 13.50 -3.67 -1.06
CA TYR A 117 12.22 -4.30 -1.38
C TYR A 117 11.09 -3.31 -1.11
N ARG A 118 10.30 -2.96 -2.14
CA ARG A 118 9.36 -1.83 -2.04
C ARG A 118 8.02 -2.14 -2.64
N CYS A 119 6.96 -1.70 -1.97
CA CYS A 119 5.64 -1.54 -2.57
C CYS A 119 5.20 -0.07 -2.50
N ARG A 120 4.32 0.34 -3.40
CA ARG A 120 3.88 1.74 -3.49
C ARG A 120 2.38 1.86 -3.69
N PHE A 121 1.79 2.87 -3.08
CA PHE A 121 0.43 3.32 -3.34
C PHE A 121 0.51 4.78 -3.76
N ALA A 122 0.09 5.10 -4.97
CA ALA A 122 0.20 6.45 -5.51
C ALA A 122 -1.16 7.00 -5.89
N THR A 123 -1.35 8.30 -5.65
CA THR A 123 -2.45 9.12 -6.15
C THR A 123 -1.88 10.14 -7.12
N SER A 124 -2.70 11.07 -7.62
CA SER A 124 -2.20 12.18 -8.44
C SER A 124 -1.26 13.14 -7.71
N ALA A 125 -1.33 13.23 -6.36
CA ALA A 125 -0.56 14.20 -5.58
C ALA A 125 0.58 13.57 -4.76
N PHE A 126 0.32 12.42 -4.11
CA PHE A 126 1.30 11.75 -3.25
C PHE A 126 1.53 10.30 -3.64
N SER A 127 2.71 9.80 -3.30
CA SER A 127 3.14 8.41 -3.33
C SER A 127 3.49 7.98 -1.90
N ALA A 128 2.73 7.03 -1.37
CA ALA A 128 3.04 6.30 -0.17
C ALA A 128 3.98 5.12 -0.52
N SER A 129 5.23 5.21 -0.07
CA SER A 129 6.28 4.20 -0.29
C SER A 129 6.49 3.40 0.99
N ILE A 130 6.51 2.07 0.89
CA ILE A 130 6.84 1.17 1.99
C ILE A 130 8.06 0.37 1.57
N ARG A 131 9.13 0.48 2.34
CA ARG A 131 10.46 -0.03 2.00
C ARG A 131 10.99 -0.95 3.08
N GLY A 132 11.28 -2.20 2.72
CA GLY A 132 12.11 -3.10 3.49
C GLY A 132 13.60 -2.85 3.21
N LEU A 133 14.38 -2.70 4.28
CA LEU A 133 15.84 -2.78 4.27
C LEU A 133 16.33 -3.57 5.51
N GLU A 134 17.02 -4.67 5.27
CA GLU A 134 17.57 -5.57 6.29
C GLU A 134 16.53 -5.94 7.35
N ASP A 135 16.69 -5.42 8.57
CA ASP A 135 15.84 -5.70 9.73
C ASP A 135 14.78 -4.61 9.94
N GLN A 136 14.53 -3.75 8.95
CA GLN A 136 13.62 -2.62 9.09
C GLN A 136 12.65 -2.49 7.91
N VAL A 137 11.40 -2.14 8.22
CA VAL A 137 10.41 -1.70 7.24
C VAL A 137 10.03 -0.25 7.53
N LYS A 138 10.34 0.64 6.59
CA LYS A 138 10.15 2.09 6.70
C LYS A 138 9.01 2.55 5.81
N PHE A 139 8.29 3.56 6.27
CA PHE A 139 7.14 4.13 5.57
C PHE A 139 7.42 5.59 5.25
N PHE A 140 7.18 5.96 4.00
CA PHE A 140 7.44 7.30 3.48
C PHE A 140 6.20 7.83 2.75
N LEU A 141 6.02 9.13 2.82
CA LEU A 141 4.98 9.84 2.07
C LEU A 141 5.63 10.97 1.28
N ILE A 142 5.66 10.82 -0.04
CA ILE A 142 6.43 11.67 -0.93
C ILE A 142 5.49 12.29 -1.97
N PRO A 143 5.59 13.59 -2.27
CA PRO A 143 4.88 14.17 -3.41
C PRO A 143 5.29 13.48 -4.71
N VAL A 144 4.32 13.18 -5.60
CA VAL A 144 4.61 12.47 -6.86
C VAL A 144 5.58 13.25 -7.75
N GLU A 145 5.51 14.58 -7.70
CA GLU A 145 6.40 15.50 -8.43
C GLU A 145 7.88 15.30 -8.08
N GLN A 146 8.16 14.79 -6.88
CA GLN A 146 9.52 14.62 -6.35
C GLN A 146 9.98 13.16 -6.36
N ALA A 147 9.17 12.24 -6.87
CA ALA A 147 9.45 10.80 -6.88
C ALA A 147 10.48 10.34 -7.95
N ILE A 148 11.26 11.27 -8.54
CA ILE A 148 12.21 10.98 -9.64
C ILE A 148 13.52 10.34 -9.11
N ARG A 149 13.85 10.52 -7.82
CA ARG A 149 14.97 9.83 -7.14
C ARG A 149 14.53 9.36 -5.76
N LEU A 150 14.01 8.14 -5.71
CA LEU A 150 13.25 7.65 -4.56
C LEU A 150 14.06 7.65 -3.25
N ASN A 151 15.31 7.20 -3.24
CA ASN A 151 16.08 7.21 -1.99
C ASN A 151 16.31 8.62 -1.45
N ASP A 152 16.71 9.55 -2.31
CA ASP A 152 17.03 10.92 -1.89
C ASP A 152 15.76 11.65 -1.42
N ALA A 153 14.65 11.45 -2.12
CA ALA A 153 13.35 11.97 -1.70
C ALA A 153 12.84 11.31 -0.40
N GLU A 154 13.07 10.00 -0.21
CA GLU A 154 12.71 9.31 1.03
C GLU A 154 13.50 9.85 2.23
N GLU A 155 14.79 10.18 2.04
CA GLU A 155 15.63 10.80 3.07
C GLU A 155 15.23 12.25 3.34
N GLU A 156 14.90 13.03 2.31
CA GLU A 156 14.49 14.43 2.43
C GLU A 156 13.16 14.60 3.18
N PHE A 157 12.14 13.78 2.85
CA PHE A 157 10.82 13.87 3.47
C PHE A 157 10.75 13.17 4.83
N GLY A 158 11.73 12.32 5.13
CA GLY A 158 11.83 11.60 6.40
C GLY A 158 10.87 10.41 6.51
N CYS A 159 11.25 9.49 7.40
CA CYS A 159 10.47 8.31 7.70
C CYS A 159 9.31 8.65 8.65
N LEU A 160 8.09 8.23 8.31
CA LEU A 160 6.89 8.44 9.14
C LEU A 160 6.72 7.38 10.22
N MET A 161 7.07 6.13 9.91
CA MET A 161 7.11 5.05 10.89
C MET A 161 8.10 3.98 10.44
N THR A 162 8.70 3.30 11.41
CA THR A 162 9.63 2.20 11.19
C THR A 162 9.15 1.01 11.99
N PHE A 163 9.10 -0.16 11.35
CA PHE A 163 8.98 -1.45 12.01
C PHE A 163 10.37 -2.06 12.02
N GLU A 164 10.81 -2.56 13.17
CA GLU A 164 12.15 -3.12 13.36
C GLU A 164 12.04 -4.58 13.78
N ASP A 165 12.86 -5.45 13.22
CA ASP A 165 12.98 -6.84 13.64
C ASP A 165 14.05 -6.95 14.73
N THR A 166 13.64 -7.40 15.91
CA THR A 166 14.54 -7.63 17.05
C THR A 166 15.10 -9.06 17.07
N GLY A 167 14.79 -9.88 16.07
CA GLY A 167 15.11 -11.31 16.01
C GLY A 167 14.18 -12.19 16.86
N GLN A 168 13.49 -11.62 17.84
CA GLN A 168 12.41 -12.27 18.60
C GLN A 168 11.02 -11.94 18.04
N GLY A 169 10.95 -10.90 17.19
CA GLY A 169 9.74 -10.42 16.58
C GLY A 169 9.86 -8.96 16.14
N TRP A 170 8.85 -8.51 15.40
CA TRP A 170 8.77 -7.14 14.94
C TRP A 170 8.30 -6.22 16.06
N THR A 171 8.89 -5.05 16.16
CA THR A 171 8.54 -4.00 17.11
C THR A 171 8.28 -2.68 16.40
N VAL A 172 7.42 -1.85 17.00
CA VAL A 172 7.09 -0.50 16.55
C VAL A 172 7.10 0.38 17.77
N GLU A 173 7.92 1.44 17.77
CA GLU A 173 8.06 2.35 18.92
C GLU A 173 8.33 1.58 20.24
N ASP A 174 9.31 0.66 20.21
CA ASP A 174 9.70 -0.19 21.35
C ASP A 174 8.62 -1.13 21.89
N LYS A 175 7.56 -1.37 21.11
CA LYS A 175 6.45 -2.25 21.48
C LYS A 175 6.28 -3.37 20.48
N ASP A 176 5.93 -4.56 20.98
CA ASP A 176 5.67 -5.73 20.14
C ASP A 176 4.58 -5.46 19.10
N LEU A 177 4.87 -5.81 17.86
CA LEU A 177 3.98 -5.70 16.72
C LEU A 177 3.08 -6.93 16.62
N SER A 178 2.03 -6.95 17.45
CA SER A 178 0.94 -7.92 17.27
C SER A 178 0.22 -7.70 15.94
N ASP A 179 -0.46 -8.73 15.43
CA ASP A 179 -1.22 -8.67 14.17
C ASP A 179 -2.24 -7.52 14.14
N ASN A 180 -2.92 -7.26 15.27
CA ASN A 180 -3.87 -6.16 15.40
C ASN A 180 -3.19 -4.78 15.36
N ARG A 181 -1.97 -4.67 15.90
CA ARG A 181 -1.18 -3.43 15.85
C ARG A 181 -0.69 -3.19 14.44
N LEU A 182 -0.17 -4.22 13.77
CA LEU A 182 0.26 -4.15 12.38
C LEU A 182 -0.88 -3.58 11.52
N GLU A 183 -2.07 -4.19 11.61
CA GLU A 183 -3.22 -3.73 10.86
C GLU A 183 -3.56 -2.27 11.17
N ARG A 184 -3.62 -1.90 12.45
CA ARG A 184 -3.95 -0.53 12.87
C ARG A 184 -2.95 0.51 12.38
N TYR A 185 -1.65 0.25 12.50
CA TYR A 185 -0.61 1.19 12.05
C TYR A 185 -0.57 1.31 10.53
N SER A 186 -0.70 0.19 9.80
CA SER A 186 -0.79 0.22 8.33
C SER A 186 -2.04 0.97 7.85
N LEU A 187 -3.20 0.79 8.50
CA LEU A 187 -4.41 1.53 8.17
C LEU A 187 -4.30 3.01 8.54
N LEU A 188 -3.66 3.34 9.67
CA LEU A 188 -3.40 4.72 10.07
C LEU A 188 -2.52 5.44 9.06
N PHE A 189 -1.46 4.77 8.58
CA PHE A 189 -0.62 5.25 7.49
C PHE A 189 -1.44 5.53 6.23
N PHE A 190 -2.26 4.57 5.81
CA PHE A 190 -3.08 4.70 4.61
C PHE A 190 -4.10 5.83 4.74
N ASN A 191 -4.74 5.99 5.90
CA ASN A 191 -5.64 7.12 6.14
C ASN A 191 -4.88 8.46 6.11
N HIS A 192 -3.66 8.52 6.66
CA HIS A 192 -2.82 9.71 6.59
C HIS A 192 -2.49 10.08 5.14
N PHE A 193 -2.13 9.08 4.31
CA PHE A 193 -1.90 9.24 2.88
C PHE A 193 -3.12 9.87 2.17
N VAL A 194 -4.31 9.31 2.39
CA VAL A 194 -5.56 9.84 1.78
C VAL A 194 -5.87 11.25 2.26
N ASP A 195 -5.73 11.52 3.55
CA ASP A 195 -6.00 12.85 4.13
C ASP A 195 -5.04 13.91 3.56
N ARG A 196 -3.77 13.58 3.39
CA ARG A 196 -2.77 14.46 2.80
C ARG A 196 -3.05 14.74 1.32
N THR A 197 -3.35 13.71 0.54
CA THR A 197 -3.77 13.88 -0.86
C THR A 197 -4.99 14.79 -0.97
N ARG A 198 -5.99 14.60 -0.11
CA ARG A 198 -7.19 15.45 -0.11
C ARG A 198 -6.87 16.91 0.22
N GLN A 199 -6.06 17.16 1.24
CA GLN A 199 -5.67 18.52 1.63
C GLN A 199 -4.96 19.26 0.49
N GLU A 200 -4.05 18.57 -0.19
CA GLU A 200 -3.27 19.13 -1.29
C GLU A 200 -4.12 19.39 -2.54
N LEU A 201 -5.05 18.50 -2.86
CA LEU A 201 -5.99 18.75 -3.97
C LEU A 201 -6.93 19.93 -3.69
N LEU A 202 -7.30 20.15 -2.42
CA LEU A 202 -8.11 21.30 -2.02
C LEU A 202 -7.31 22.61 -2.00
N SER A 203 -6.02 22.59 -1.65
CA SER A 203 -5.16 23.78 -1.63
C SER A 203 -4.88 24.28 -3.04
N ARG A 204 -4.62 23.38 -4.00
CA ARG A 204 -4.35 23.70 -5.42
C ARG A 204 -5.52 24.35 -6.16
N ARG A 205 -6.73 24.29 -5.61
CA ARG A 205 -7.95 24.86 -6.20
C ARG A 205 -8.21 26.31 -5.77
N ARG A 206 -7.56 26.79 -4.70
CA ARG A 206 -7.66 28.19 -4.24
C ARG A 206 -6.67 29.08 -4.96
#